data_AF-A0A352XE83-F1
#
_entry.id   AF-A0A352XE83-F1
#
_cell.length_a   1.000
_cell.length_b   1.000
_cell.length_c   1.000
_cell.angle_alpha   90.00
_cell.angle_beta   90.00
_cell.angle_gamma   90.00
#
_symmetry.space_group_name_H-M   'P 1'
#
loop_
_entity.id
_entity.type
_entity.pdbx_description
1 polymer ?
#
loop_
_entity_poly.entity_id
_entity_poly.type
_entity_poly.pdbx_seq_one_letter_code
_entity_poly.pdbx_strand_id
1 'polypeptide(L)'
;KIVVAGKEAEVYVEDMSKPLLFIPKLQHSVKEGKIGLFVLTESTTPIHFANFSYVATNNPPLKGQVKEPKPTPPGTIMSWSVSQAFDEKSVDGKVELNKAEKQNLTWQKVRSESTGLFNIGRLEGIVGEKNTAFAKVTIISDTKQVKRLHIGFSDRTRLYLNNRLLYEGRDEFTSRDYRFLGTIGYYDAVYLPLKKGENELWLAISDTTDDVGGGGWGFQSRFDNMEGISLIINS
;
A
#
# COMPACT_ATOMS: atom_id res chain seq x y z
N LYS A 1 1.55 27.17 3.48
CA LYS A 1 0.17 27.20 4.05
C LYS A 1 -0.59 25.95 3.62
N ILE A 2 -1.42 25.38 4.48
CA ILE A 2 -2.38 24.33 4.11
C ILE A 2 -3.79 24.85 4.38
N VAL A 3 -4.71 24.68 3.43
CA VAL A 3 -6.13 25.01 3.58
C VAL A 3 -6.92 23.71 3.46
N VAL A 4 -7.82 23.43 4.41
CA VAL A 4 -8.64 22.21 4.41
C VAL A 4 -10.11 22.62 4.42
N ALA A 5 -10.90 22.08 3.50
CA ALA A 5 -12.34 22.28 3.43
C ALA A 5 -13.04 20.93 3.25
N GLY A 6 -13.67 20.41 4.30
CA GLY A 6 -14.33 19.10 4.27
C GLY A 6 -13.36 17.97 3.91
N LYS A 7 -13.54 17.38 2.73
CA LYS A 7 -12.69 16.30 2.19
C LYS A 7 -11.65 16.80 1.20
N GLU A 8 -11.50 18.10 1.02
CA GLU A 8 -10.57 18.68 0.08
C GLU A 8 -9.49 19.46 0.82
N ALA A 9 -8.32 19.57 0.21
CA ALA A 9 -7.24 20.38 0.77
C ALA A 9 -6.36 21.00 -0.31
N GLU A 10 -5.68 22.06 0.06
CA GLU A 10 -4.70 22.75 -0.76
C GLU A 10 -3.40 22.94 0.00
N VAL A 11 -2.29 22.74 -0.70
CA VAL A 11 -0.96 22.99 -0.18
C VAL A 11 -0.33 24.12 -0.99
N TYR A 12 0.16 25.11 -0.25
CA TYR A 12 0.87 26.27 -0.74
C TYR A 12 2.27 26.29 -0.13
N VAL A 13 3.27 26.62 -0.94
CA VAL A 13 4.64 26.85 -0.51
C VAL A 13 4.90 28.35 -0.51
N GLU A 14 5.61 28.85 0.50
CA GLU A 14 5.98 30.27 0.61
C GLU A 14 4.79 31.23 0.44
N ASP A 15 4.91 32.21 -0.47
CA ASP A 15 3.97 33.30 -0.74
C ASP A 15 3.07 33.02 -1.96
N MET A 16 2.99 31.77 -2.40
CA MET A 16 2.19 31.38 -3.56
C MET A 16 0.71 31.80 -3.41
N SER A 17 0.19 32.47 -4.44
CA SER A 17 -1.23 32.88 -4.52
C SER A 17 -2.14 31.78 -5.09
N LYS A 18 -1.56 30.80 -5.80
CA LYS A 18 -2.18 29.59 -6.35
C LYS A 18 -1.65 28.36 -5.61
N PRO A 19 -2.47 27.33 -5.34
CA PRO A 19 -2.00 26.14 -4.66
C PRO A 19 -1.00 25.37 -5.53
N LEU A 20 0.07 24.86 -4.92
CA LEU A 20 1.02 23.93 -5.55
C LEU A 20 0.38 22.56 -5.75
N LEU A 21 -0.39 22.11 -4.76
CA LEU A 21 -1.11 20.85 -4.77
C LEU A 21 -2.56 21.10 -4.37
N PHE A 22 -3.47 20.56 -5.17
CA PHE A 22 -4.88 20.41 -4.82
C PHE A 22 -5.17 18.94 -4.57
N ILE A 23 -5.76 18.65 -3.41
CA ILE A 23 -6.12 17.31 -2.95
C ILE A 23 -7.65 17.22 -3.05
N PRO A 24 -8.20 16.58 -4.10
CA PRO A 24 -9.65 16.51 -4.31
C PRO A 24 -10.35 15.58 -3.32
N LYS A 25 -9.59 14.73 -2.61
CA LYS A 25 -10.14 13.77 -1.67
C LYS A 25 -9.12 13.34 -0.61
N LEU A 26 -9.28 13.88 0.58
CA LEU A 26 -8.74 13.34 1.83
C LEU A 26 -9.48 12.03 2.15
N GLN A 27 -8.70 11.03 2.54
CA GLN A 27 -9.19 9.66 2.57
C GLN A 27 -9.84 9.24 3.91
N HIS A 28 -9.58 9.98 4.99
CA HIS A 28 -10.21 9.73 6.28
C HIS A 28 -11.58 10.42 6.38
N SER A 29 -12.46 9.85 7.20
CA SER A 29 -13.68 10.53 7.63
C SER A 29 -13.33 11.80 8.40
N VAL A 30 -14.12 12.86 8.21
CA VAL A 30 -13.97 14.10 8.97
C VAL A 30 -14.24 13.83 10.44
N LYS A 31 -13.28 14.15 11.31
CA LYS A 31 -13.36 13.95 12.75
C LYS A 31 -12.67 15.12 13.47
N GLU A 32 -13.19 15.48 14.63
CA GLU A 32 -12.54 16.45 15.53
C GLU A 32 -11.19 15.92 16.04
N GLY A 33 -10.24 16.83 16.27
CA GLY A 33 -8.90 16.46 16.67
C GLY A 33 -8.00 17.67 16.96
N LYS A 34 -6.70 17.41 17.04
CA LYS A 34 -5.67 18.42 17.29
C LYS A 34 -4.86 18.67 16.02
N ILE A 35 -4.28 19.85 15.91
CA ILE A 35 -3.26 20.17 14.92
C ILE A 35 -1.92 20.21 15.65
N GLY A 36 -0.91 19.56 15.09
CA GLY A 36 0.44 19.52 15.65
C GLY A 36 1.50 19.50 14.55
N LEU A 37 2.71 19.89 14.94
CA LEU A 37 3.91 19.77 14.11
C LEU A 37 4.77 18.68 14.74
N PHE A 38 5.30 17.79 13.93
CA PHE A 38 6.15 16.69 14.36
C PHE A 38 7.28 16.48 13.35
N VAL A 39 8.34 15.83 13.81
CA VAL A 39 9.47 15.41 12.99
C VAL A 39 9.44 13.89 12.98
N LEU A 40 9.47 13.29 11.79
CA LEU A 40 9.41 11.83 11.62
C LEU A 40 10.72 11.14 12.01
N THR A 41 11.86 11.79 11.76
CA THR A 41 13.18 11.19 11.98
C THR A 41 13.83 11.70 13.26
N GLU A 42 14.57 10.84 13.95
CA GLU A 42 15.58 11.26 14.93
C GLU A 42 16.68 12.08 14.22
N SER A 43 16.43 13.37 14.05
CA SER A 43 17.43 14.29 13.55
C SER A 43 18.42 14.59 14.66
N THR A 44 19.71 14.33 14.43
CA THR A 44 20.80 14.80 15.30
C THR A 44 20.95 16.32 15.29
N THR A 45 20.27 17.01 14.37
CA THR A 45 20.22 18.47 14.27
C THR A 45 18.93 19.01 14.92
N PRO A 46 19.02 20.03 15.79
CA PRO A 46 17.85 20.70 16.35
C PRO A 46 16.94 21.26 15.25
N ILE A 47 15.65 20.90 15.28
CA ILE A 47 14.63 21.46 14.38
C ILE A 47 13.78 22.45 15.16
N HIS A 48 13.64 23.66 14.64
CA HIS A 48 12.87 24.74 15.25
C HIS A 48 11.65 25.06 14.39
N PHE A 49 10.46 24.94 14.97
CA PHE A 49 9.23 25.49 14.40
C PHE A 49 8.98 26.89 14.99
N ALA A 50 8.72 27.88 14.15
CA ALA A 50 8.41 29.24 14.58
C ALA A 50 7.21 29.79 13.80
N ASN A 51 6.51 30.77 14.39
CA ASN A 51 5.39 31.48 13.77
C ASN A 51 4.26 30.58 13.26
N PHE A 52 4.06 29.43 13.89
CA PHE A 52 2.91 28.57 13.60
C PHE A 52 1.62 29.28 14.00
N SER A 53 0.66 29.33 13.09
CA SER A 53 -0.67 29.86 13.33
C SER A 53 -1.70 29.03 12.59
N TYR A 54 -2.93 29.02 13.11
CA TYR A 54 -4.07 28.41 12.45
C TYR A 54 -5.28 29.33 12.61
N VAL A 55 -6.21 29.24 11.66
CA VAL A 55 -7.48 29.95 11.71
C VAL A 55 -8.57 28.93 11.39
N ALA A 56 -9.48 28.71 12.34
CA ALA A 56 -10.68 27.93 12.08
C ALA A 56 -11.65 28.78 11.26
N THR A 57 -12.01 28.32 10.08
CA THR A 57 -12.99 28.99 9.19
C THR A 57 -13.94 27.93 8.67
N ASN A 58 -15.23 28.25 8.64
CA ASN A 58 -16.23 27.37 8.04
C ASN A 58 -16.10 27.45 6.50
N ASN A 59 -15.90 26.29 5.87
CA ASN A 59 -15.84 26.14 4.40
C ASN A 59 -14.93 27.19 3.71
N PRO A 60 -13.62 27.21 4.01
CA PRO A 60 -12.72 28.16 3.38
C PRO A 60 -12.73 27.97 1.85
N PRO A 61 -12.68 29.06 1.06
CA PRO A 61 -12.71 28.95 -0.39
C PRO A 61 -11.43 28.27 -0.89
N LEU A 62 -11.60 27.28 -1.77
CA LEU A 62 -10.51 26.62 -2.49
C LEU A 62 -10.38 27.24 -3.90
N LYS A 63 -9.14 27.41 -4.35
CA LYS A 63 -8.76 27.96 -5.67
C LYS A 63 -8.28 26.89 -6.65
N GLY A 64 -8.00 25.69 -6.15
CA GLY A 64 -7.51 24.55 -6.91
C GLY A 64 -8.57 24.04 -7.87
N GLN A 65 -8.11 23.42 -8.94
CA GLN A 65 -8.98 22.76 -9.90
C GLN A 65 -8.87 21.26 -9.68
N VAL A 66 -10.04 20.59 -9.62
CA VAL A 66 -10.09 19.14 -9.64
C VAL A 66 -9.42 18.67 -10.92
N LYS A 67 -8.34 17.91 -10.78
CA LYS A 67 -7.76 17.14 -11.88
C LYS A 67 -8.43 15.78 -11.84
N GLU A 68 -8.91 15.34 -13.00
CA GLU A 68 -9.41 13.97 -13.13
C GLU A 68 -8.33 13.00 -12.65
N PRO A 69 -8.67 12.05 -11.76
CA PRO A 69 -7.72 11.04 -11.33
C PRO A 69 -7.23 10.28 -12.55
N LYS A 70 -5.92 10.01 -12.58
CA LYS A 70 -5.35 9.16 -13.62
C LYS A 70 -6.09 7.81 -13.58
N PRO A 71 -6.51 7.28 -14.74
CA PRO A 71 -7.15 5.97 -14.76
C PRO A 71 -6.20 4.91 -14.21
N THR A 72 -6.74 3.94 -13.50
CA THR A 72 -5.98 2.77 -13.09
C THR A 72 -5.36 2.12 -14.34
N PRO A 73 -4.06 1.80 -14.34
CA PRO A 73 -3.48 1.05 -15.44
C PRO A 73 -4.24 -0.25 -15.72
N PRO A 74 -4.42 -0.64 -17.00
CA PRO A 74 -5.00 -1.95 -17.33
C PRO A 74 -4.21 -3.10 -16.69
N GLY A 75 -4.91 -4.18 -16.36
CA GLY A 75 -4.32 -5.36 -15.72
C GLY A 75 -4.04 -5.21 -14.22
N THR A 76 -4.30 -4.05 -13.62
CA THR A 76 -4.20 -3.85 -12.17
C THR A 76 -5.20 -4.73 -11.40
N ILE A 77 -4.72 -5.40 -10.35
CA ILE A 77 -5.54 -6.22 -9.47
C ILE A 77 -6.25 -5.30 -8.46
N MET A 78 -7.54 -5.09 -8.68
CA MET A 78 -8.35 -4.12 -7.92
C MET A 78 -9.03 -4.69 -6.68
N SER A 79 -8.92 -5.98 -6.43
CA SER A 79 -9.57 -6.62 -5.29
C SER A 79 -8.73 -7.80 -4.83
N TRP A 80 -8.72 -8.01 -3.52
CA TRP A 80 -7.91 -9.01 -2.84
C TRP A 80 -8.71 -9.64 -1.71
N SER A 81 -8.42 -10.88 -1.39
CA SER A 81 -8.78 -11.47 -0.11
C SER A 81 -7.61 -11.24 0.84
N VAL A 82 -7.83 -10.53 1.94
CA VAL A 82 -6.77 -10.17 2.90
C VAL A 82 -7.03 -10.84 4.23
N SER A 83 -6.00 -11.44 4.83
CA SER A 83 -6.11 -12.08 6.14
C SER A 83 -6.09 -11.04 7.26
N GLN A 84 -6.38 -11.46 8.49
CA GLN A 84 -5.95 -10.72 9.67
C GLN A 84 -4.41 -10.64 9.76
N ALA A 85 -3.90 -9.70 10.55
CA ALA A 85 -2.48 -9.53 10.84
C ALA A 85 -1.92 -10.64 11.74
N PHE A 86 -0.68 -11.03 11.47
CA PHE A 86 0.10 -12.03 12.20
C PHE A 86 1.59 -11.62 12.25
N ASP A 87 2.38 -12.35 13.05
CA ASP A 87 3.82 -12.11 13.21
C ASP A 87 4.60 -12.60 11.98
N GLU A 88 5.43 -11.71 11.41
CA GLU A 88 6.30 -12.00 10.26
C GLU A 88 7.15 -13.27 10.43
N LYS A 89 7.58 -13.59 11.67
CA LYS A 89 8.35 -14.80 11.98
C LYS A 89 7.67 -16.09 11.52
N SER A 90 6.35 -16.07 11.37
CA SER A 90 5.56 -17.21 10.88
C SER A 90 5.88 -17.56 9.42
N VAL A 91 6.35 -16.60 8.64
CA VAL A 91 6.66 -16.73 7.20
C VAL A 91 8.14 -16.50 6.87
N ASP A 92 8.96 -16.14 7.86
CA ASP A 92 10.38 -15.90 7.64
C ASP A 92 11.14 -17.18 7.22
N GLY A 93 11.99 -17.06 6.20
CA GLY A 93 12.71 -18.18 5.58
C GLY A 93 11.83 -19.26 4.93
N LYS A 94 10.51 -19.06 4.84
CA LYS A 94 9.59 -20.07 4.27
C LYS A 94 9.62 -20.03 2.75
N VAL A 95 10.15 -21.09 2.15
CA VAL A 95 10.13 -21.30 0.69
C VAL A 95 8.84 -21.97 0.19
N GLU A 96 8.07 -22.59 1.09
CA GLU A 96 6.76 -23.16 0.80
C GLU A 96 5.72 -22.81 1.88
N LEU A 97 4.47 -22.52 1.47
CA LEU A 97 3.32 -22.32 2.36
C LEU A 97 2.57 -23.64 2.56
N ASN A 98 2.65 -24.19 3.77
CA ASN A 98 2.00 -25.45 4.12
C ASN A 98 0.68 -25.20 4.87
N LYS A 99 0.06 -26.28 5.32
CA LYS A 99 -1.18 -26.20 6.11
C LYS A 99 -1.00 -25.34 7.38
N ALA A 100 0.20 -25.35 7.97
CA ALA A 100 0.49 -24.62 9.20
C ALA A 100 0.41 -23.09 9.01
N GLU A 101 0.91 -22.56 7.89
CA GLU A 101 0.87 -21.12 7.59
C GLU A 101 -0.51 -20.68 7.06
N LYS A 102 -1.32 -21.62 6.58
CA LYS A 102 -2.64 -21.35 5.99
C LYS A 102 -3.81 -21.57 6.95
N GLN A 103 -3.61 -22.23 8.08
CA GLN A 103 -4.67 -22.51 9.06
C GLN A 103 -5.01 -21.27 9.90
N ASN A 104 -6.24 -21.20 10.40
CA ASN A 104 -6.72 -20.13 11.30
C ASN A 104 -6.61 -18.72 10.71
N LEU A 105 -6.58 -18.58 9.38
CA LEU A 105 -6.69 -17.30 8.69
C LEU A 105 -8.17 -16.94 8.52
N THR A 106 -8.52 -15.74 8.95
CA THR A 106 -9.80 -15.10 8.71
C THR A 106 -9.61 -14.15 7.54
N TRP A 107 -10.46 -14.28 6.54
CA TRP A 107 -10.34 -13.54 5.29
C TRP A 107 -11.42 -12.47 5.17
N GLN A 108 -11.03 -11.35 4.58
CA GLN A 108 -11.94 -10.30 4.15
C GLN A 108 -11.67 -9.95 2.70
N LYS A 109 -12.75 -9.85 1.91
CA LYS A 109 -12.67 -9.35 0.54
C LYS A 109 -12.66 -7.84 0.57
N VAL A 110 -11.60 -7.26 0.02
CA VAL A 110 -11.38 -5.82 0.07
C VAL A 110 -11.00 -5.32 -1.33
N ARG A 111 -11.47 -4.11 -1.66
CA ARG A 111 -11.16 -3.44 -2.91
C ARG A 111 -9.99 -2.46 -2.69
N SER A 112 -9.07 -2.42 -3.64
CA SER A 112 -8.01 -1.41 -3.69
C SER A 112 -8.59 -0.01 -3.88
N GLU A 113 -7.79 1.00 -3.59
CA GLU A 113 -8.06 2.39 -3.96
C GLU A 113 -8.18 2.53 -5.49
N SER A 114 -8.73 3.66 -5.94
CA SER A 114 -8.91 3.95 -7.39
C SER A 114 -7.62 3.88 -8.21
N THR A 115 -6.44 3.96 -7.59
CA THR A 115 -5.14 3.84 -8.26
C THR A 115 -4.64 2.40 -8.37
N GLY A 116 -5.29 1.44 -7.70
CA GLY A 116 -4.78 0.06 -7.54
C GLY A 116 -4.02 -0.19 -6.25
N LEU A 117 -3.64 0.89 -5.53
CA LEU A 117 -2.99 0.79 -4.25
C LEU A 117 -3.92 0.18 -3.20
N PHE A 118 -3.44 -0.84 -2.51
CA PHE A 118 -4.10 -1.42 -1.37
C PHE A 118 -3.44 -0.93 -0.09
N ASN A 119 -4.23 -0.35 0.83
CA ASN A 119 -3.74 0.13 2.12
C ASN A 119 -4.25 -0.81 3.23
N ILE A 120 -3.39 -1.74 3.65
CA ILE A 120 -3.66 -2.73 4.69
C ILE A 120 -3.89 -2.03 6.04
N GLY A 121 -3.17 -0.94 6.30
CA GLY A 121 -3.29 -0.15 7.53
C GLY A 121 -4.68 0.43 7.80
N ARG A 122 -5.60 0.41 6.81
CA ARG A 122 -7.01 0.76 7.01
C ARG A 122 -7.89 -0.37 7.52
N LEU A 123 -7.45 -1.60 7.34
CA LEU A 123 -8.18 -2.78 7.80
C LEU A 123 -7.87 -3.05 9.27
N GLU A 124 -6.59 -2.95 9.60
CA GLU A 124 -6.07 -3.12 10.93
C GLU A 124 -4.75 -2.35 11.05
N GLY A 125 -4.52 -1.75 12.21
CA GLY A 125 -3.21 -1.20 12.54
C GLY A 125 -2.28 -2.32 13.00
N ILE A 126 -0.98 -2.02 13.02
CA ILE A 126 0.02 -2.89 13.63
C ILE A 126 -0.24 -2.93 15.14
N VAL A 127 -0.33 -4.14 15.72
CA VAL A 127 -0.51 -4.34 17.17
C VAL A 127 0.53 -5.34 17.68
N GLY A 128 1.49 -4.84 18.47
CA GLY A 128 2.63 -5.65 18.92
C GLY A 128 3.45 -6.14 17.73
N GLU A 129 3.77 -7.44 17.70
CA GLU A 129 4.54 -8.05 16.60
C GLU A 129 3.67 -8.41 15.37
N LYS A 130 2.37 -8.09 15.37
CA LYS A 130 1.47 -8.39 14.24
C LYS A 130 1.60 -7.33 13.15
N ASN A 131 2.64 -7.48 12.34
CA ASN A 131 3.02 -6.53 11.29
C ASN A 131 2.91 -7.12 9.88
N THR A 132 2.39 -8.34 9.73
CA THR A 132 2.30 -9.04 8.45
C THR A 132 0.88 -9.49 8.15
N ALA A 133 0.44 -9.36 6.90
CA ALA A 133 -0.87 -9.84 6.45
C ALA A 133 -0.70 -10.55 5.11
N PHE A 134 -1.50 -11.58 4.87
CA PHE A 134 -1.59 -12.20 3.56
C PHE A 134 -2.60 -11.47 2.69
N ALA A 135 -2.25 -11.22 1.44
CA ALA A 135 -3.18 -10.89 0.37
C ALA A 135 -3.21 -12.01 -0.66
N LYS A 136 -4.41 -12.43 -1.07
CA LYS A 136 -4.65 -13.60 -1.92
C LYS A 136 -5.57 -13.26 -3.09
N VAL A 137 -5.25 -13.80 -4.26
CA VAL A 137 -6.10 -13.84 -5.44
C VAL A 137 -5.93 -15.18 -6.17
N THR A 138 -7.02 -15.71 -6.70
CA THR A 138 -6.98 -16.89 -7.58
C THR A 138 -6.93 -16.42 -9.02
N ILE A 139 -5.96 -16.92 -9.78
CA ILE A 139 -5.79 -16.68 -11.21
C ILE A 139 -6.26 -17.93 -11.96
N ILE A 140 -7.28 -17.79 -12.79
CA ILE A 140 -7.71 -18.83 -13.71
C ILE A 140 -6.98 -18.63 -15.02
N SER A 141 -6.25 -19.64 -15.49
CA SER A 141 -5.55 -19.62 -16.77
C SER A 141 -6.16 -20.64 -17.72
N ASP A 142 -6.46 -20.26 -18.96
CA ASP A 142 -7.03 -21.16 -19.98
C ASP A 142 -6.04 -22.23 -20.47
N THR A 143 -4.75 -21.95 -20.33
CA THR A 143 -3.62 -22.73 -20.82
C THR A 143 -2.46 -22.70 -19.81
N LYS A 144 -1.44 -23.52 -20.04
CA LYS A 144 -0.16 -23.36 -19.33
C LYS A 144 0.59 -22.21 -20.01
N GLN A 145 0.87 -21.14 -19.28
CA GLN A 145 1.49 -19.93 -19.83
C GLN A 145 2.28 -19.18 -18.76
N VAL A 146 3.16 -18.27 -19.18
CA VAL A 146 3.89 -17.38 -18.28
C VAL A 146 3.28 -15.99 -18.36
N LYS A 147 2.95 -15.39 -17.21
CA LYS A 147 2.45 -14.01 -17.13
C LYS A 147 3.38 -13.15 -16.30
N ARG A 148 3.76 -11.98 -16.83
CA ARG A 148 4.51 -10.98 -16.06
C ARG A 148 3.56 -10.20 -15.16
N LEU A 149 3.86 -10.21 -13.87
CA LEU A 149 3.18 -9.45 -12.83
C LEU A 149 4.14 -8.37 -12.31
N HIS A 150 3.78 -7.11 -12.45
CA HIS A 150 4.41 -6.00 -11.73
C HIS A 150 3.93 -6.01 -10.29
N ILE A 151 4.85 -5.79 -9.36
CA ILE A 151 4.57 -5.72 -7.93
C ILE A 151 5.22 -4.48 -7.33
N GLY A 152 4.48 -3.79 -6.46
CA GLY A 152 4.99 -2.80 -5.53
C GLY A 152 4.45 -3.11 -4.15
N PHE A 153 5.25 -2.90 -3.12
CA PHE A 153 4.93 -3.25 -1.74
C PHE A 153 5.60 -2.25 -0.80
N SER A 154 5.02 -2.08 0.38
CA SER A 154 5.71 -1.41 1.48
C SER A 154 6.66 -2.39 2.14
N ASP A 155 7.83 -1.89 2.54
CA ASP A 155 8.80 -2.54 3.42
C ASP A 155 9.24 -3.94 3.02
N ARG A 156 8.44 -4.98 3.25
CA ARG A 156 8.81 -6.35 2.87
C ARG A 156 7.67 -7.09 2.22
N THR A 157 8.02 -7.95 1.26
CA THR A 157 7.07 -8.91 0.69
C THR A 157 7.68 -10.28 0.44
N ARG A 158 6.85 -11.31 0.58
CA ARG A 158 7.10 -12.65 0.04
C ARG A 158 5.93 -13.06 -0.86
N LEU A 159 6.21 -13.34 -2.13
CA LEU A 159 5.24 -13.75 -3.14
C LEU A 159 5.32 -15.25 -3.36
N TYR A 160 4.19 -15.93 -3.19
CA TYR A 160 4.04 -17.35 -3.41
C TYR A 160 3.03 -17.62 -4.55
N LEU A 161 3.39 -18.54 -5.45
CA LEU A 161 2.49 -19.08 -6.45
C LEU A 161 2.32 -20.57 -6.20
N ASN A 162 1.07 -21.03 -6.04
CA ASN A 162 0.76 -22.43 -5.76
C ASN A 162 1.64 -23.00 -4.62
N ASN A 163 1.69 -22.25 -3.52
CA ASN A 163 2.46 -22.50 -2.29
C ASN A 163 3.98 -22.33 -2.39
N ARG A 164 4.56 -22.10 -3.56
CA ARG A 164 6.01 -21.96 -3.70
C ARG A 164 6.43 -20.51 -3.78
N LEU A 165 7.45 -20.14 -3.01
CA LEU A 165 8.05 -18.82 -3.05
C LEU A 165 8.63 -18.58 -4.45
N LEU A 166 8.29 -17.43 -5.04
CA LEU A 166 8.87 -16.97 -6.29
C LEU A 166 9.68 -15.68 -6.13
N TYR A 167 9.39 -14.89 -5.11
CA TYR A 167 10.05 -13.61 -4.88
C TYR A 167 10.00 -13.22 -3.41
N GLU A 168 11.12 -12.70 -2.90
CA GLU A 168 11.23 -12.00 -1.63
C GLU A 168 11.83 -10.62 -1.92
N GLY A 169 11.21 -9.57 -1.38
CA GLY A 169 11.59 -8.18 -1.64
C GLY A 169 11.68 -7.37 -0.35
N ARG A 170 12.57 -6.37 -0.37
CA ARG A 170 12.87 -5.46 0.74
C ARG A 170 13.04 -4.02 0.23
N ASP A 171 12.14 -3.16 0.70
CA ASP A 171 11.91 -1.78 0.29
C ASP A 171 11.77 -0.86 1.53
N GLU A 172 12.29 -1.22 2.69
CA GLU A 172 12.21 -0.37 3.87
C GLU A 172 12.95 0.97 3.65
N PHE A 173 12.46 2.05 4.28
CA PHE A 173 13.11 3.35 4.26
C PHE A 173 14.58 3.22 4.69
N THR A 174 15.50 3.79 3.91
CA THR A 174 16.96 3.73 4.09
C THR A 174 17.64 2.36 4.03
N SER A 175 16.93 1.28 3.71
CA SER A 175 17.48 -0.09 3.66
C SER A 175 18.62 -0.30 2.65
N ARG A 176 18.64 0.49 1.56
CA ARG A 176 19.63 0.39 0.47
C ARG A 176 20.67 1.50 0.53
N ASP A 177 20.22 2.72 0.77
CA ASP A 177 21.03 3.91 0.99
C ASP A 177 20.23 4.97 1.76
N TYR A 178 20.92 5.98 2.32
CA TYR A 178 20.31 7.02 3.17
C TYR A 178 19.19 7.85 2.50
N ARG A 179 19.02 7.79 1.17
CA ARG A 179 17.94 8.47 0.42
C ARG A 179 16.89 7.50 -0.11
N PHE A 180 17.03 6.20 0.12
CA PHE A 180 16.08 5.23 -0.38
C PHE A 180 14.73 5.40 0.34
N LEU A 181 13.71 5.83 -0.41
CA LEU A 181 12.44 6.29 0.15
C LEU A 181 11.44 5.16 0.48
N GLY A 182 11.67 3.93 0.01
CA GLY A 182 10.71 2.83 0.21
C GLY A 182 9.34 3.05 -0.42
N THR A 183 9.28 3.71 -1.59
CA THR A 183 7.99 4.06 -2.22
C THR A 183 7.37 2.89 -2.95
N ILE A 184 6.07 2.67 -2.75
CA ILE A 184 5.28 1.68 -3.49
C ILE A 184 5.12 2.12 -4.97
N GLY A 185 5.66 1.32 -5.89
CA GLY A 185 5.58 1.56 -7.34
C GLY A 185 5.64 0.26 -8.13
N TYR A 186 5.30 0.31 -9.43
CA TYR A 186 5.50 -0.82 -10.34
C TYR A 186 6.95 -0.86 -10.84
N TYR A 187 7.90 -0.94 -9.91
CA TYR A 187 9.34 -0.94 -10.20
C TYR A 187 9.88 -2.35 -10.43
N ASP A 188 9.29 -3.34 -9.74
CA ASP A 188 9.68 -4.74 -9.82
C ASP A 188 8.64 -5.58 -10.56
N ALA A 189 9.10 -6.70 -11.11
CA ALA A 189 8.22 -7.66 -11.76
C ALA A 189 8.68 -9.12 -11.54
N VAL A 190 7.70 -10.01 -11.44
CA VAL A 190 7.87 -11.45 -11.32
C VAL A 190 7.16 -12.14 -12.49
N TYR A 191 7.78 -13.17 -13.05
CA TYR A 191 7.18 -13.99 -14.10
C TYR A 191 6.50 -15.20 -13.48
N LEU A 192 5.18 -15.26 -13.55
CA LEU A 192 4.36 -16.32 -12.96
C LEU A 192 4.21 -17.49 -13.94
N PRO A 193 4.75 -18.68 -13.65
CA PRO A 193 4.55 -19.88 -14.47
C PRO A 193 3.19 -20.53 -14.16
N LEU A 194 2.12 -20.00 -14.76
CA LEU A 194 0.76 -20.47 -14.52
C LEU A 194 0.53 -21.85 -15.16
N LYS A 195 -0.11 -22.76 -14.41
CA LYS A 195 -0.70 -23.97 -14.99
C LYS A 195 -2.08 -23.65 -15.57
N LYS A 196 -2.56 -24.47 -16.51
CA LYS A 196 -3.97 -24.44 -16.93
C LYS A 196 -4.88 -24.68 -15.72
N GLY A 197 -5.97 -23.93 -15.63
CA GLY A 197 -6.90 -23.93 -14.51
C GLY A 197 -6.49 -22.96 -13.41
N GLU A 198 -6.77 -23.33 -12.16
CA GLU A 198 -6.59 -22.46 -11.01
C GLU A 198 -5.13 -22.35 -10.56
N ASN A 199 -4.71 -21.13 -10.25
CA ASN A 199 -3.44 -20.81 -9.63
C ASN A 199 -3.69 -19.89 -8.45
N GLU A 200 -3.13 -20.19 -7.28
CA GLU A 200 -3.25 -19.31 -6.12
C GLU A 200 -2.02 -18.41 -6.03
N LEU A 201 -2.23 -17.10 -6.07
CA LEU A 201 -1.21 -16.09 -5.79
C LEU A 201 -1.41 -15.54 -4.38
N TRP A 202 -0.37 -15.64 -3.56
CA TRP A 202 -0.35 -15.16 -2.17
C TRP A 202 0.81 -14.18 -2.00
N LEU A 203 0.55 -13.06 -1.35
CA LEU A 203 1.55 -12.09 -0.93
C LEU A 203 1.52 -12.01 0.59
N ALA A 204 2.62 -12.31 1.27
CA ALA A 204 2.81 -11.82 2.63
C ALA A 204 3.38 -10.40 2.52
N ILE A 205 2.70 -9.40 3.09
CA ILE A 205 3.16 -8.01 3.12
C ILE A 205 3.43 -7.64 4.57
N SER A 206 4.67 -7.27 4.87
CA SER A 206 5.11 -6.92 6.22
C SER A 206 5.51 -5.45 6.27
N ASP A 207 5.08 -4.75 7.31
CA ASP A 207 5.46 -3.36 7.58
C ASP A 207 6.48 -3.31 8.74
N THR A 208 7.34 -2.31 8.75
CA THR A 208 8.29 -2.09 9.85
C THR A 208 7.59 -1.31 10.95
N THR A 209 7.75 -1.80 12.18
CA THR A 209 7.07 -1.26 13.36
C THR A 209 7.92 -0.27 14.13
N ASP A 210 9.04 0.19 13.57
CA ASP A 210 9.97 1.06 14.29
C ASP A 210 9.44 2.51 14.35
N ASP A 211 9.63 3.13 15.52
CA ASP A 211 9.06 4.43 15.93
C ASP A 211 9.49 5.62 15.06
N VAL A 212 10.34 5.40 14.05
CA VAL A 212 10.97 6.43 13.21
C VAL A 212 10.46 6.40 11.75
N GLY A 213 9.67 5.40 11.36
CA GLY A 213 9.37 5.13 9.94
C GLY A 213 7.94 4.74 9.55
N GLY A 214 7.03 4.52 10.51
CA GLY A 214 5.66 4.06 10.23
C GLY A 214 4.85 5.04 9.38
N GLY A 215 4.76 4.81 8.07
CA GLY A 215 4.08 5.72 7.13
C GLY A 215 3.04 5.07 6.21
N GLY A 216 3.10 3.75 6.00
CA GLY A 216 2.08 3.08 5.19
C GLY A 216 2.29 1.58 5.02
N TRP A 217 1.28 0.80 5.39
CA TRP A 217 1.22 -0.63 5.13
C TRP A 217 0.40 -0.90 3.87
N GLY A 218 1.04 -1.31 2.78
CA GLY A 218 0.31 -1.48 1.53
C GLY A 218 1.08 -2.15 0.40
N PHE A 219 0.39 -2.35 -0.71
CA PHE A 219 0.95 -2.97 -1.92
C PHE A 219 0.08 -2.69 -3.14
N GLN A 220 0.59 -3.00 -4.33
CA GLN A 220 -0.16 -2.99 -5.58
C GLN A 220 0.41 -4.02 -6.54
N SER A 221 -0.44 -4.57 -7.41
CA SER A 221 0.03 -5.48 -8.46
C SER A 221 -0.75 -5.31 -9.76
N ARG A 222 -0.08 -5.63 -10.87
CA ARG A 222 -0.62 -5.45 -12.23
C ARG A 222 -0.03 -6.46 -13.19
N PHE A 223 -0.86 -7.10 -14.00
CA PHE A 223 -0.41 -7.86 -15.15
C PHE A 223 -0.14 -6.94 -16.35
N ASP A 224 0.86 -7.27 -17.17
CA ASP A 224 1.08 -6.59 -18.45
C ASP A 224 -0.12 -6.75 -19.40
N ASN A 225 -0.77 -7.91 -19.36
CA ASN A 225 -2.00 -8.20 -20.10
C ASN A 225 -2.80 -9.30 -19.39
N MET A 226 -4.11 -9.30 -19.65
CA MET A 226 -5.07 -10.25 -19.08
C MET A 226 -5.46 -11.37 -20.05
N GLU A 227 -4.77 -11.52 -21.19
CA GLU A 227 -5.13 -12.51 -22.21
C GLU A 227 -5.06 -13.93 -21.64
N GLY A 228 -6.10 -14.74 -21.85
CA GLY A 228 -6.16 -16.11 -21.34
C GLY A 228 -6.14 -16.27 -19.81
N ILE A 229 -6.29 -15.17 -19.06
CA ILE A 229 -6.42 -15.20 -17.61
C ILE A 229 -7.63 -14.42 -17.09
N SER A 230 -8.19 -14.87 -15.97
CA SER A 230 -9.18 -14.12 -15.20
C SER A 230 -8.90 -14.24 -13.69
N LEU A 231 -9.42 -13.31 -12.91
CA LEU A 231 -9.17 -13.24 -11.47
C LEU A 231 -10.45 -13.56 -10.69
N ILE A 232 -10.33 -14.43 -9.69
CA ILE A 232 -11.38 -14.76 -8.74
C ILE A 232 -10.90 -14.37 -7.34
N ILE A 233 -11.77 -13.66 -6.63
CA ILE A 233 -11.54 -13.29 -5.23
C ILE A 233 -12.45 -14.13 -4.35
N ASN A 234 -11.86 -15.18 -3.79
CA ASN A 234 -12.50 -16.06 -2.83
C ASN A 234 -12.48 -15.39 -1.45
N SER A 235 -13.58 -15.51 -0.69
CA SER A 235 -13.61 -15.24 0.74
C SER A 235 -12.94 -16.34 1.55
#